data_AF-A0A087TTK3-F1
#
_entry.id   AF-A0A087TTK3-F1
#
_cell.length_a   1.000
_cell.length_b   1.000
_cell.length_c   1.000
_cell.angle_alpha   90.00
_cell.angle_beta   90.00
_cell.angle_gamma   90.00
#
_symmetry.space_group_name_H-M   'P 1'
#
loop_
_entity.id
_entity.type
_entity.pdbx_description
1 polymer ?
#
loop_
_entity_poly.entity_id
_entity_poly.type
_entity_poly.pdbx_seq_one_letter_code
_entity_poly.pdbx_strand_id
1 'polypeptide(L)'
;MLNSCVMHLHAGPVPGILVWGGIGYHSRSPLVRIAGTLNSQRYISEELEPVVLPYLQGLPTAIFQQDNARPHVARIVQRFFVYRQIELLPWPPRCPDLLPIENM
;
A
#
# COMPACT_ATOMS: atom_id res chain seq x y z
N MET A 1 -26.12 -5.99 12.13
CA MET A 1 -26.02 -4.69 12.82
C MET A 1 -24.75 -4.04 12.31
N LEU A 2 -24.88 -3.10 11.38
CA LEU A 2 -23.75 -2.43 10.72
C LEU A 2 -23.27 -1.31 11.62
N ASN A 3 -22.18 -1.55 12.34
CA ASN A 3 -21.50 -0.50 13.09
C ASN A 3 -20.79 0.44 12.11
N SER A 4 -21.00 1.72 12.36
CA SER A 4 -20.64 2.86 11.54
C SER A 4 -19.12 2.99 11.37
N CYS A 5 -18.65 3.12 10.13
CA CYS A 5 -17.27 3.52 9.84
C CYS A 5 -17.12 5.01 10.19
N VAL A 6 -16.34 5.32 11.22
CA VAL A 6 -16.05 6.69 11.64
C VAL A 6 -14.79 7.17 10.92
N MET A 7 -14.96 8.08 9.97
CA MET A 7 -13.83 8.77 9.33
C MET A 7 -13.34 9.87 10.27
N HIS A 8 -12.19 9.69 10.89
CA HIS A 8 -11.54 10.75 11.67
C HIS A 8 -10.70 11.63 10.71
N LEU A 9 -11.26 12.74 10.23
CA LEU A 9 -10.52 13.74 9.46
C LEU A 9 -9.76 14.66 10.43
N HIS A 10 -8.47 14.41 10.63
CA HIS A 10 -7.57 15.44 11.18
C HIS A 10 -6.90 16.16 10.01
N ALA A 11 -7.19 17.45 9.83
CA ALA A 11 -6.46 18.31 8.90
C ALA A 11 -6.38 19.75 9.42
N GLY A 12 -5.62 19.93 10.52
CA GLY A 12 -4.77 21.11 10.66
C GLY A 12 -3.38 20.78 10.08
N PRO A 13 -2.57 21.77 9.64
CA PRO A 13 -1.25 21.52 9.07
C PRO A 13 -0.26 21.16 10.18
N VAL A 14 -0.24 19.89 10.57
CA VAL A 14 0.85 19.33 11.36
C VAL A 14 1.94 18.91 10.38
N PRO A 15 3.20 19.35 10.53
CA PRO A 15 4.31 18.83 9.73
C PRO A 15 4.43 17.32 9.98
N GLY A 16 3.97 16.50 9.04
CA GLY A 16 4.03 15.05 9.10
C GLY A 16 5.10 14.50 8.15
N ILE A 17 5.74 13.39 8.54
CA ILE A 17 6.56 12.59 7.63
C ILE A 17 5.68 11.48 7.07
N LEU A 18 5.54 11.42 5.74
CA LEU A 18 4.90 10.30 5.09
C LEU A 18 5.92 9.18 4.89
N VAL A 19 5.57 7.98 5.31
CA VAL A 19 6.38 6.78 5.12
C VAL A 19 5.55 5.68 4.47
N TRP A 20 6.22 4.81 3.72
CA TRP A 20 5.65 3.60 3.16
C TRP A 20 6.38 2.37 3.70
N GLY A 21 5.66 1.28 3.88
CA GLY A 21 6.21 0.02 4.33
C GLY A 21 5.23 -1.12 4.12
N GLY A 22 5.78 -2.31 3.94
CA GLY A 22 5.06 -3.57 3.87
C GLY A 22 5.41 -4.47 5.05
N ILE A 23 4.44 -5.28 5.46
CA ILE A 23 4.54 -6.23 6.56
C ILE A 23 4.11 -7.61 6.07
N GLY A 24 4.73 -8.65 6.59
CA GLY A 24 4.35 -10.05 6.42
C GLY A 24 4.33 -10.76 7.77
N TYR A 25 3.87 -12.00 7.80
CA TYR A 25 3.67 -12.76 9.05
C TYR A 25 4.92 -12.83 9.94
N HIS A 26 6.11 -12.97 9.35
CA HIS A 26 7.39 -13.03 10.06
C HIS A 26 8.47 -12.13 9.44
N SER A 27 8.06 -11.13 8.67
CA SER A 27 8.99 -10.27 7.93
C SER A 27 8.41 -8.88 7.75
N ARG A 28 9.28 -7.93 7.40
CA ARG A 28 8.90 -6.56 7.04
C ARG A 28 9.78 -6.07 5.91
N SER A 29 9.24 -5.21 5.06
CA SER A 29 10.06 -4.47 4.12
C SER A 29 10.83 -3.36 4.84
N PRO A 30 11.84 -2.77 4.19
CA PRO A 30 12.33 -1.45 4.56
C PRO A 30 11.19 -0.42 4.61
N LEU A 31 11.35 0.59 5.48
CA LEU A 31 10.51 1.78 5.46
C LEU A 31 11.10 2.81 4.49
N VAL A 32 10.27 3.33 3.59
CA VAL A 32 10.65 4.36 2.63
C VAL A 32 10.01 5.68 3.03
N ARG A 33 10.78 6.75 3.06
CA ARG A 33 10.24 8.09 3.28
C ARG A 33 9.72 8.66 1.96
N ILE A 34 8.43 8.97 1.93
CA ILE A 34 7.82 9.63 0.77
C ILE A 34 7.94 11.14 0.95
N ALA A 35 8.65 11.78 0.03
CA ALA A 35 8.68 13.24 -0.05
C ALA A 35 7.48 13.76 -0.86
N GLY A 36 6.66 14.60 -0.24
CA GLY A 36 5.50 15.24 -0.89
C GLY A 36 4.40 14.25 -1.28
N THR A 37 3.64 14.58 -2.31
CA THR A 37 2.49 13.77 -2.76
C THR A 37 2.95 12.58 -3.61
N LEU A 38 2.49 11.38 -3.26
CA LEU A 38 2.71 10.16 -4.04
C LEU A 38 1.71 10.10 -5.21
N ASN A 39 2.22 10.00 -6.44
CA ASN A 39 1.41 9.73 -7.62
C ASN A 39 1.66 8.29 -8.12
N SER A 40 0.89 7.82 -9.10
CA SER A 40 0.98 6.44 -9.58
C SER A 40 2.33 6.06 -10.19
N GLN A 41 3.03 7.00 -10.86
CA GLN A 41 4.34 6.72 -11.44
C GLN A 41 5.38 6.58 -10.34
N ARG A 42 5.36 7.51 -9.38
CA ARG A 42 6.23 7.49 -8.19
C ARG A 42 5.97 6.24 -7.35
N TYR A 43 4.71 5.83 -7.19
CA TYR A 43 4.40 4.58 -6.51
C TYR A 43 5.08 3.37 -7.14
N ILE A 44 5.13 3.31 -8.47
CA ILE A 44 5.86 2.25 -9.18
C ILE A 44 7.38 2.39 -8.94
N SER A 45 7.96 3.55 -9.23
CA SER A 45 9.41 3.73 -9.26
C SER A 45 10.08 3.85 -7.89
N GLU A 46 9.35 4.31 -6.87
CA GLU A 46 9.87 4.56 -5.52
C GLU A 46 9.48 3.46 -4.53
N GLU A 47 8.37 2.75 -4.76
CA GLU A 47 7.86 1.72 -3.82
C GLU A 47 7.80 0.32 -4.45
N LEU A 48 7.04 0.16 -5.55
CA LEU A 48 6.78 -1.18 -6.08
C LEU A 48 8.04 -1.85 -6.66
N GLU A 49 8.79 -1.13 -7.49
CA GLU A 49 10.01 -1.67 -8.11
C GLU A 49 11.16 -1.88 -7.13
N PRO A 50 11.56 -0.88 -6.33
CA PRO A 50 12.73 -1.03 -5.46
C PRO A 50 12.44 -1.79 -4.17
N VAL A 51 11.17 -1.85 -3.70
CA VAL A 51 10.85 -2.44 -2.39
C VAL A 51 9.94 -3.64 -2.49
N VAL A 52 8.77 -3.53 -3.14
CA VAL A 52 7.81 -4.65 -3.19
C VAL A 52 8.36 -5.82 -3.99
N LEU A 53 8.93 -5.59 -5.17
CA LEU A 53 9.43 -6.67 -6.02
C LEU A 53 10.50 -7.53 -5.33
N PRO A 54 11.61 -6.97 -4.80
CA PRO A 54 12.60 -7.78 -4.10
C PRO A 54 12.05 -8.47 -2.85
N TYR A 55 11.13 -7.80 -2.13
CA TYR A 55 10.51 -8.36 -0.94
C TYR A 55 9.66 -9.60 -1.25
N LEU A 56 8.84 -9.53 -2.31
CA LEU A 56 8.00 -10.66 -2.75
C LEU A 56 8.81 -11.79 -3.38
N GLN A 57 9.98 -11.52 -3.98
CA GLN A 57 10.88 -12.58 -4.44
C GLN A 57 11.33 -13.50 -3.29
N GLY A 58 11.41 -12.99 -2.07
CA GLY A 58 11.68 -13.78 -0.86
C GLY A 58 10.45 -14.51 -0.31
N LEU A 59 9.26 -14.27 -0.85
CA LEU A 59 7.96 -14.77 -0.37
C LEU A 59 7.11 -15.29 -1.55
N PRO A 60 7.51 -16.40 -2.20
CA PRO A 60 6.95 -16.81 -3.49
C PRO A 60 5.47 -17.20 -3.46
N THR A 61 4.88 -17.44 -2.28
CA THR A 61 3.46 -17.75 -2.10
C THR A 61 2.67 -16.59 -1.50
N ALA A 62 3.27 -15.40 -1.39
CA ALA A 62 2.60 -14.24 -0.81
C ALA A 62 1.64 -13.59 -1.81
N ILE A 63 0.49 -13.19 -1.29
CA ILE A 63 -0.47 -12.35 -2.00
C ILE A 63 -0.25 -10.91 -1.52
N PHE A 64 -0.05 -9.98 -2.46
CA PHE A 64 0.17 -8.58 -2.14
C PHE A 64 -1.15 -7.88 -1.84
N GLN A 65 -1.21 -7.16 -0.72
CA GLN A 65 -2.36 -6.36 -0.33
C GLN A 65 -1.98 -4.88 -0.30
N GLN A 66 -2.84 -4.05 -0.88
CA GLN A 66 -2.77 -2.59 -0.84
C GLN A 66 -4.17 -2.01 -0.67
N ASP A 67 -4.28 -0.77 -0.20
CA ASP A 67 -5.55 -0.06 -0.17
C ASP A 67 -5.99 0.40 -1.57
N ASN A 68 -7.18 0.99 -1.65
CA ASN A 68 -7.74 1.51 -2.89
C ASN A 68 -7.42 3.00 -3.13
N ALA A 69 -6.30 3.53 -2.61
CA ALA A 69 -5.90 4.91 -2.86
C ALA A 69 -5.74 5.16 -4.37
N ARG A 70 -6.07 6.40 -4.81
CA ARG A 70 -6.06 6.76 -6.25
C ARG A 70 -4.76 6.39 -6.97
N PRO A 71 -3.56 6.58 -6.37
CA PRO A 71 -2.31 6.17 -7.01
C PRO A 71 -2.24 4.66 -7.25
N HIS A 72 -2.71 3.85 -6.31
CA HIS A 72 -2.58 2.38 -6.26
C HIS A 72 -3.51 1.64 -7.23
N VAL A 73 -4.70 2.22 -7.49
CA VAL A 73 -5.69 1.63 -8.42
C VAL A 73 -5.57 2.17 -9.85
N ALA A 74 -4.59 3.02 -10.13
CA ALA A 74 -4.40 3.58 -11.46
C ALA A 74 -4.03 2.51 -12.49
N ARG A 75 -4.46 2.69 -13.73
CA ARG A 75 -4.25 1.73 -14.82
C ARG A 75 -2.78 1.34 -15.02
N ILE A 76 -1.85 2.28 -14.82
CA ILE A 76 -0.41 2.00 -14.97
C ILE A 76 0.11 1.04 -13.89
N VAL A 77 -0.44 1.16 -12.66
CA VAL A 77 -0.09 0.30 -11.53
C VAL A 77 -0.70 -1.09 -11.71
N GLN A 78 -1.96 -1.16 -12.16
CA GLN A 78 -2.60 -2.44 -12.47
C GLN A 78 -1.84 -3.21 -13.58
N ARG A 79 -1.37 -2.51 -14.62
CA ARG A 79 -0.51 -3.11 -15.66
C ARG A 79 0.83 -3.57 -15.11
N PHE A 80 1.41 -2.83 -14.19
CA PHE A 80 2.65 -3.22 -13.54
C PHE A 80 2.51 -4.56 -12.82
N PHE A 81 1.45 -4.75 -12.02
CA PHE A 81 1.22 -6.01 -11.32
C PHE A 81 1.04 -7.20 -12.28
N VAL A 82 0.29 -7.02 -13.36
CA VAL A 82 0.14 -8.05 -14.41
C VAL A 82 1.49 -8.38 -15.05
N TYR A 83 2.27 -7.36 -15.43
CA TYR A 83 3.56 -7.56 -16.10
C TYR A 83 4.60 -8.22 -15.19
N ARG A 84 4.58 -7.90 -13.89
CA ARG A 84 5.48 -8.49 -12.89
C ARG A 84 4.96 -9.78 -12.27
N GLN A 85 3.77 -10.25 -12.69
CA GLN A 85 3.12 -11.45 -12.16
C GLN A 85 2.93 -11.40 -10.64
N ILE A 86 2.62 -10.22 -10.10
CA ILE A 86 2.29 -10.05 -8.68
C ILE A 86 0.81 -10.34 -8.50
N GLU A 87 0.49 -11.28 -7.62
CA GLU A 87 -0.89 -11.55 -7.21
C GLU A 87 -1.37 -10.48 -6.23
N LEU A 88 -2.49 -9.84 -6.57
CA LEU A 88 -3.14 -8.84 -5.72
C LEU A 88 -4.35 -9.43 -5.00
N LEU A 89 -4.45 -9.17 -3.70
CA LEU A 89 -5.67 -9.43 -2.94
C LEU A 89 -6.75 -8.44 -3.37
N PRO A 90 -7.94 -8.90 -3.85
CA PRO A 90 -9.05 -8.01 -4.12
C PRO A 90 -9.50 -7.31 -2.84
N TRP A 91 -9.41 -5.97 -2.80
CA TRP A 91 -9.77 -5.19 -1.62
C TRP A 91 -11.09 -4.43 -1.82
N PRO A 92 -12.07 -4.52 -0.90
CA PRO A 92 -13.30 -3.76 -1.02
C PRO A 92 -13.03 -2.24 -0.92
N PRO A 93 -13.77 -1.40 -1.67
CA PRO A 93 -13.63 0.04 -1.57
C PRO A 93 -14.08 0.54 -0.18
N ARG A 94 -13.28 1.43 0.44
CA ARG A 94 -13.59 2.13 1.70
C ARG A 94 -13.74 1.20 2.93
N CYS A 95 -12.77 0.31 3.14
CA CYS A 95 -12.65 -0.45 4.39
C CYS A 95 -11.25 -0.26 5.00
N PRO A 96 -11.01 0.88 5.69
CA PRO A 96 -9.74 1.13 6.38
C PRO A 96 -9.54 0.13 7.53
N ASP A 97 -10.60 -0.17 8.28
CA ASP A 97 -10.62 -1.05 9.47
C ASP A 97 -10.07 -2.48 9.26
N LEU A 98 -9.88 -2.91 8.01
CA LEU A 98 -9.33 -4.22 7.66
C LEU A 98 -7.83 -4.20 7.35
N LEU A 99 -7.17 -3.04 7.33
CA LEU A 99 -5.73 -2.96 7.09
C LEU A 99 -4.96 -3.42 8.35
N PRO A 100 -4.20 -4.52 8.31
CA PRO A 100 -3.43 -4.99 9.46
C PRO A 100 -2.41 -3.96 9.96
N ILE A 101 -2.02 -3.00 9.11
CA ILE A 101 -1.06 -1.94 9.43
C ILE A 101 -1.68 -0.82 10.29
N GLU A 102 -3.01 -0.71 10.35
CA GLU A 102 -3.70 0.33 11.15
C GLU A 102 -3.84 -0.04 12.64
N ASN A 103 -3.65 -1.33 12.99
CA ASN A 103 -3.82 -1.86 14.35
C ASN A 103 -2.52 -2.42 14.97
N MET A 104 -1.35 -2.00 14.49
CA MET A 104 -0.05 -2.37 15.08
C MET A 104 0.34 -1.53 16.29
#